data_AF-A0A432TV52-F1
#
_entry.id   AF-A0A432TV52-F1
#
_cell.length_a   1.000
_cell.length_b   1.000
_cell.length_c   1.000
_cell.angle_alpha   90.00
_cell.angle_beta   90.00
_cell.angle_gamma   90.00
#
_symmetry.space_group_name_H-M   'P 1'
#
loop_
_entity.id
_entity.type
_entity.pdbx_description
1 polymer ?
#
loop_
_entity_poly.entity_id
_entity_poly.type
_entity_poly.pdbx_seq_one_letter_code
_entity_poly.pdbx_strand_id
1 'polypeptide(L)'
;MNLMHTFIETFWDVMPIILVLFGFQIAILKQKIHNLKRIVVGFILVWIGLALLILGLEKALFPLGKLMATQLTSEHFIKDASNWASYYWIYIFAASIGFATTIAEPSLLAVAIKANQVSGGFIKIWPLRIAVAIGVAIGISLGSFRIIVGIPLHYFIITGYMIVLIQTYFAPKNIVALAYDSGGVTTSIVTVPIIAALGLGLSGAIEGRSPLIDGFGLIAFASLFPIMSVMAYVQLTQFFNRKEPQTKHE
;
A
#
# COMPACT_ATOMS: atom_id res chain seq x y z
N MET A 1 20.59 -9.00 10.34
CA MET A 1 21.79 -9.17 9.46
C MET A 1 22.94 -8.22 9.84
N ASN A 2 24.16 -8.49 9.37
CA ASN A 2 25.26 -7.51 9.37
C ASN A 2 25.06 -6.49 8.24
N LEU A 3 25.40 -5.22 8.49
CA LEU A 3 25.22 -4.10 7.56
C LEU A 3 25.75 -4.43 6.14
N MET A 4 26.97 -4.97 6.06
CA MET A 4 27.63 -5.34 4.81
C MET A 4 26.81 -6.36 3.99
N HIS A 5 26.17 -7.31 4.67
CA HIS A 5 25.35 -8.33 4.01
C HIS A 5 24.11 -7.71 3.36
N THR A 6 23.41 -6.83 4.08
CA THR A 6 22.23 -6.12 3.57
C THR A 6 22.55 -5.28 2.34
N PHE A 7 23.70 -4.60 2.32
CA PHE A 7 24.16 -3.85 1.14
C PHE A 7 24.36 -4.76 -0.07
N ILE A 8 25.00 -5.91 0.11
CA ILE A 8 25.26 -6.87 -0.98
C ILE A 8 23.95 -7.45 -1.50
N GLU A 9 23.04 -7.89 -0.63
CA GLU A 9 21.73 -8.42 -1.04
C GLU A 9 20.92 -7.38 -1.80
N THR A 10 20.81 -6.16 -1.26
CA THR A 10 20.06 -5.08 -1.90
C THR A 10 20.65 -4.72 -3.27
N PHE A 11 21.97 -4.88 -3.46
CA PHE A 11 22.58 -4.69 -4.77
C PHE A 11 22.08 -5.73 -5.77
N TRP A 12 22.09 -7.01 -5.39
CA TRP A 12 21.60 -8.10 -6.24
C TRP A 12 20.10 -8.01 -6.51
N ASP A 13 19.30 -7.49 -5.57
CA ASP A 13 17.87 -7.26 -5.76
C ASP A 13 17.58 -6.15 -6.79
N VAL A 14 18.41 -5.10 -6.82
CA VAL A 14 18.23 -3.94 -7.72
C VAL A 14 18.90 -4.15 -9.09
N MET A 15 19.96 -4.96 -9.15
CA MET A 15 20.74 -5.18 -10.38
C MET A 15 19.89 -5.63 -11.58
N PRO A 16 18.90 -6.54 -11.47
CA PRO A 16 18.03 -6.91 -12.59
C PRO A 16 17.28 -5.72 -13.19
N ILE A 17 16.80 -4.80 -12.35
CA ILE A 17 16.08 -3.59 -12.80
C ILE A 17 17.03 -2.69 -13.59
N ILE A 18 18.26 -2.50 -13.09
CA ILE A 18 19.31 -1.74 -13.78
C ILE A 18 19.60 -2.38 -15.15
N LEU A 19 19.82 -3.69 -15.19
CA LEU A 19 20.11 -4.41 -16.43
C LEU A 19 18.99 -4.28 -17.45
N VAL A 20 17.73 -4.41 -17.02
CA VAL A 20 16.57 -4.25 -17.90
C VAL A 20 16.50 -2.81 -18.42
N LEU A 21 16.67 -1.80 -17.57
CA LEU A 21 16.60 -0.39 -17.99
C LEU A 21 17.70 -0.03 -18.99
N PHE A 22 18.96 -0.36 -18.70
CA PHE A 22 20.07 -0.11 -19.61
C PHE A 22 19.97 -0.96 -20.88
N GLY A 23 19.50 -2.21 -20.76
CA GLY A 23 19.23 -3.10 -21.89
C GLY A 23 18.18 -2.53 -22.82
N PHE A 24 17.03 -2.08 -22.30
CA PHE A 24 15.99 -1.43 -23.10
C PHE A 24 16.50 -0.15 -23.77
N GLN A 25 17.20 0.71 -23.02
CA GLN A 25 17.69 1.99 -23.53
C GLN A 25 18.70 1.83 -24.67
N ILE A 26 19.66 0.90 -24.52
CA ILE A 26 20.77 0.72 -25.47
C ILE A 26 20.37 -0.22 -26.61
N ALA A 27 19.76 -1.37 -26.30
CA ALA A 27 19.50 -2.41 -27.30
C ALA A 27 18.19 -2.20 -28.07
N ILE A 28 17.12 -1.79 -27.37
CA ILE A 28 15.78 -1.67 -27.98
C ILE A 28 15.54 -0.25 -28.50
N LEU A 29 15.68 0.76 -27.64
CA LEU A 29 15.46 2.16 -28.01
C LEU A 29 16.61 2.74 -28.84
N LYS A 30 17.81 2.13 -28.78
CA LYS A 30 19.02 2.55 -29.50
C LYS A 30 19.38 4.03 -29.27
N GLN A 31 19.13 4.53 -28.07
CA GLN A 31 19.37 5.92 -27.69
C GLN A 31 20.60 6.04 -26.78
N LYS A 32 21.39 7.09 -26.97
CA LYS A 32 22.49 7.41 -26.04
C LYS A 32 21.93 7.82 -24.68
N ILE A 33 22.59 7.36 -23.62
CA ILE A 33 22.20 7.67 -22.25
C ILE A 33 22.62 9.09 -21.92
N HIS A 34 21.66 10.00 -21.90
CA HIS A 34 21.89 11.38 -21.50
C HIS A 34 22.13 11.44 -19.98
N ASN A 35 23.11 12.25 -19.54
CA ASN A 35 23.46 12.44 -18.13
C ASN A 35 23.86 11.16 -17.37
N LEU A 36 24.63 10.25 -17.98
CA LEU A 36 25.08 8.99 -17.37
C LEU A 36 25.64 9.15 -15.94
N LYS A 37 26.48 10.18 -15.71
CA LYS A 37 27.03 10.46 -14.37
C LYS A 37 25.94 10.68 -13.32
N ARG A 38 24.91 11.45 -13.65
CA ARG A 38 23.80 11.76 -12.74
C ARG A 38 22.97 10.50 -12.46
N ILE A 39 22.76 9.67 -13.48
CA ILE A 39 22.05 8.39 -13.37
C ILE A 39 22.80 7.44 -12.44
N VAL A 40 24.11 7.27 -12.63
CA VAL A 40 24.95 6.39 -11.78
C VAL A 40 24.95 6.87 -10.33
N VAL A 41 25.13 8.18 -10.09
CA VAL A 41 25.04 8.75 -8.74
C VAL A 41 23.65 8.51 -8.13
N GLY A 42 22.58 8.70 -8.90
CA GLY A 42 21.22 8.41 -8.48
C GLY A 42 21.04 6.94 -8.07
N PHE A 43 21.55 6.00 -8.87
CA PHE A 43 21.50 4.57 -8.53
C PHE A 43 22.25 4.24 -7.24
N ILE A 44 23.43 4.82 -7.03
CA ILE A 44 24.20 4.62 -5.80
C ILE A 44 23.41 5.14 -4.59
N LEU A 45 22.82 6.35 -4.69
CA LEU A 45 22.01 6.92 -3.62
C LEU A 45 20.75 6.08 -3.33
N VAL A 46 20.07 5.58 -4.36
CA VAL A 46 18.90 4.69 -4.20
C VAL A 46 19.30 3.37 -3.56
N TRP A 47 20.41 2.76 -3.98
CA TRP A 47 20.91 1.52 -3.41
C TRP A 47 21.23 1.67 -1.92
N ILE A 48 21.96 2.73 -1.55
CA ILE A 48 22.28 3.03 -0.15
C ILE A 48 21.00 3.30 0.64
N GLY A 49 20.09 4.12 0.11
CA GLY A 49 18.83 4.45 0.76
C GLY A 49 17.97 3.22 1.00
N LEU A 50 17.87 2.32 0.01
CA LEU A 50 17.10 1.08 0.12
C LEU A 50 17.72 0.10 1.12
N ALA A 51 19.04 -0.06 1.12
CA ALA A 51 19.73 -0.92 2.09
C ALA A 51 19.53 -0.41 3.53
N LEU A 52 19.66 0.89 3.76
CA LEU A 52 19.41 1.52 5.06
C LEU A 52 17.94 1.42 5.47
N LEU A 53 17.01 1.56 4.52
CA LEU A 53 15.57 1.40 4.75
C LEU A 53 15.28 -0.02 5.24
N ILE A 54 15.70 -1.05 4.49
CA ILE A 54 15.48 -2.47 4.82
C ILE A 54 16.07 -2.80 6.19
N LEU A 55 17.29 -2.33 6.48
CA LEU A 55 17.91 -2.50 7.79
C LEU A 55 17.09 -1.84 8.91
N GLY A 56 16.57 -0.64 8.67
CA GLY A 56 15.69 0.06 9.59
C GLY A 56 14.39 -0.71 9.87
N LEU A 57 13.79 -1.31 8.84
CA LEU A 57 12.61 -2.16 9.01
C LEU A 57 12.90 -3.39 9.86
N GLU A 58 13.98 -4.12 9.56
CA GLU A 58 14.37 -5.34 10.26
C GLU A 58 14.68 -5.07 11.74
N LYS A 59 15.32 -3.93 12.04
CA LYS A 59 15.71 -3.59 13.41
C LYS A 59 14.62 -2.90 14.23
N ALA A 60 13.73 -2.14 13.60
CA ALA A 60 12.73 -1.35 14.31
C ALA A 60 11.30 -1.88 14.08
N LEU A 61 10.83 -1.96 12.85
CA LEU A 61 9.42 -2.23 12.56
C LEU A 61 9.03 -3.70 12.66
N PHE A 62 9.90 -4.63 12.25
CA PHE A 62 9.61 -6.07 12.36
C PHE A 62 9.51 -6.49 13.85
N PRO A 63 10.46 -6.09 14.73
CA PRO A 63 10.35 -6.36 16.16
C PRO A 63 9.16 -5.64 16.78
N LEU A 64 8.84 -4.42 16.35
CA LEU A 64 7.66 -3.70 16.83
C LEU A 64 6.37 -4.45 16.47
N GLY A 65 6.24 -4.96 15.25
CA GLY A 65 5.10 -5.78 14.83
C GLY A 65 4.98 -7.06 15.64
N LYS A 66 6.09 -7.74 15.92
CA LYS A 66 6.12 -8.94 16.77
C LYS A 66 5.76 -8.63 18.22
N LEU A 67 6.33 -7.58 18.80
CA LEU A 67 6.03 -7.12 20.15
C LEU A 67 4.55 -6.75 20.27
N MET A 68 4.04 -5.95 19.33
CA MET A 68 2.62 -5.59 19.27
C MET A 68 1.75 -6.84 19.21
N ALA A 69 2.05 -7.78 18.31
CA ALA A 69 1.30 -9.03 18.23
C ALA A 69 1.32 -9.77 19.57
N THR A 70 2.50 -10.05 20.14
CA THR A 70 2.61 -10.76 21.43
C THR A 70 1.90 -10.07 22.59
N GLN A 71 1.95 -8.73 22.67
CA GLN A 71 1.29 -7.97 23.73
C GLN A 71 -0.23 -7.95 23.55
N LEU A 72 -0.70 -7.75 22.31
CA LEU A 72 -2.12 -7.71 21.99
C LEU A 72 -2.74 -9.11 21.95
N THR A 73 -1.92 -10.16 21.91
CA THR A 73 -2.35 -11.56 22.09
C THR A 73 -2.17 -12.11 23.51
N SER A 74 -1.75 -11.27 24.47
CA SER A 74 -1.60 -11.69 25.86
C SER A 74 -2.95 -11.96 26.54
N GLU A 75 -2.97 -12.82 27.56
CA GLU A 75 -4.17 -13.20 28.32
C GLU A 75 -4.93 -12.01 28.93
N HIS A 76 -4.25 -10.88 29.16
CA HIS A 76 -4.88 -9.66 29.66
C HIS A 76 -5.78 -8.99 28.60
N PHE A 77 -5.40 -9.08 27.32
CA PHE A 77 -6.14 -8.47 26.21
C PHE A 77 -7.09 -9.46 25.54
N ILE A 78 -6.71 -10.74 25.47
CA ILE A 78 -7.52 -11.79 24.88
C ILE A 78 -8.15 -12.63 25.99
N LYS A 79 -9.40 -12.28 26.32
CA LYS A 79 -10.21 -13.06 27.27
C LYS A 79 -10.67 -14.40 26.70
N ASP A 80 -10.82 -14.48 25.38
CA ASP A 80 -11.23 -15.68 24.65
C ASP A 80 -10.46 -15.79 23.34
N ALA A 81 -9.43 -16.64 23.33
CA ALA A 81 -8.58 -16.84 22.15
C ALA A 81 -9.32 -17.50 20.98
N SER A 82 -10.48 -18.11 21.23
CA SER A 82 -11.33 -18.72 20.19
C SER A 82 -12.16 -17.68 19.44
N ASN A 83 -12.33 -16.48 20.00
CA ASN A 83 -13.12 -15.42 19.38
C ASN A 83 -12.22 -14.42 18.62
N TRP A 84 -12.38 -14.36 17.30
CA TRP A 84 -11.67 -13.42 16.43
C TRP A 84 -11.94 -11.94 16.79
N ALA A 85 -13.06 -11.64 17.46
CA ALA A 85 -13.40 -10.28 17.90
C ALA A 85 -12.52 -9.79 19.06
N SER A 86 -11.93 -10.70 19.85
CA SER A 86 -11.03 -10.35 20.95
C SER A 86 -9.73 -9.70 20.48
N TYR A 87 -9.38 -9.86 19.21
CA TYR A 87 -8.18 -9.27 18.59
C TYR A 87 -8.41 -7.84 18.04
N TYR A 88 -9.48 -7.16 18.46
CA TYR A 88 -9.86 -5.85 17.90
C TYR A 88 -8.76 -4.78 17.98
N TRP A 89 -7.89 -4.82 19.00
CA TRP A 89 -6.76 -3.90 19.10
C TRP A 89 -5.75 -4.07 17.98
N ILE A 90 -5.54 -5.30 17.48
CA ILE A 90 -4.68 -5.55 16.33
C ILE A 90 -5.30 -4.91 15.09
N TYR A 91 -6.60 -5.04 14.91
CA TYR A 91 -7.33 -4.44 13.77
C TYR A 91 -7.27 -2.91 13.80
N ILE A 92 -7.46 -2.29 14.97
CA ILE A 92 -7.36 -0.84 15.14
C ILE A 92 -5.93 -0.36 14.88
N PHE A 93 -4.93 -1.01 15.46
CA PHE A 93 -3.53 -0.63 15.24
C PHE A 93 -3.14 -0.76 13.76
N ALA A 94 -3.49 -1.88 13.12
CA ALA A 94 -3.24 -2.12 11.71
C ALA A 94 -3.91 -1.06 10.84
N ALA A 95 -5.16 -0.69 11.15
CA ALA A 95 -5.88 0.40 10.48
C ALA A 95 -5.18 1.74 10.68
N SER A 96 -4.74 2.07 11.90
CA SER A 96 -4.04 3.33 12.21
C SER A 96 -2.71 3.45 11.47
N ILE A 97 -1.90 2.39 11.47
CA ILE A 97 -0.62 2.37 10.72
C ILE A 97 -0.89 2.47 9.22
N GLY A 98 -1.86 1.72 8.70
CA GLY A 98 -2.30 1.82 7.31
C GLY A 98 -2.67 3.22 6.90
N PHE A 99 -3.54 3.86 7.69
CA PHE A 99 -3.98 5.22 7.47
C PHE A 99 -2.80 6.21 7.53
N ALA A 100 -2.00 6.16 8.59
CA ALA A 100 -0.92 7.11 8.83
C ALA A 100 0.16 7.04 7.74
N THR A 101 0.57 5.84 7.36
CA THR A 101 1.59 5.64 6.32
C THR A 101 1.10 6.07 4.94
N THR A 102 -0.17 5.83 4.64
CA THR A 102 -0.78 6.26 3.38
C THR A 102 -0.91 7.78 3.29
N ILE A 103 -1.28 8.44 4.39
CA ILE A 103 -1.29 9.91 4.44
C ILE A 103 0.14 10.46 4.32
N ALA A 104 1.13 9.81 4.94
CA ALA A 104 2.53 10.23 4.85
C ALA A 104 3.15 10.04 3.46
N GLU A 105 2.54 9.24 2.58
CA GLU A 105 3.09 8.88 1.28
C GLU A 105 3.13 10.09 0.31
N PRO A 106 4.33 10.58 -0.08
CA PRO A 106 4.47 11.69 -1.01
C PRO A 106 3.94 11.37 -2.41
N SER A 107 4.04 10.11 -2.84
CA SER A 107 3.54 9.65 -4.13
C SER A 107 2.03 9.88 -4.27
N LEU A 108 1.30 9.71 -3.18
CA LEU A 108 -0.14 9.95 -3.12
C LEU A 108 -0.50 11.43 -3.21
N LEU A 109 0.29 12.30 -2.58
CA LEU A 109 0.13 13.74 -2.73
C LEU A 109 0.33 14.17 -4.18
N ALA A 110 1.34 13.64 -4.87
CA ALA A 110 1.61 13.95 -6.27
C ALA A 110 0.44 13.54 -7.19
N VAL A 111 -0.09 12.32 -7.03
CA VAL A 111 -1.27 11.85 -7.78
C VAL A 111 -2.50 12.68 -7.46
N ALA A 112 -2.71 13.06 -6.20
CA ALA A 112 -3.85 13.89 -5.82
C ALA A 112 -3.79 15.32 -6.39
N ILE A 113 -2.60 15.93 -6.43
CA ILE A 113 -2.38 17.22 -7.11
C ILE A 113 -2.69 17.07 -8.60
N LYS A 114 -2.18 16.01 -9.24
CA LYS A 114 -2.42 15.81 -10.67
C LYS A 114 -3.90 15.58 -10.97
N ALA A 115 -4.57 14.75 -10.17
CA ALA A 115 -6.01 14.50 -10.26
C ALA A 115 -6.83 15.79 -10.13
N ASN A 116 -6.46 16.67 -9.20
CA ASN A 116 -7.12 17.97 -9.02
C ASN A 116 -6.98 18.85 -10.26
N GLN A 117 -5.78 18.94 -10.83
CA GLN A 117 -5.51 19.74 -12.03
C GLN A 117 -6.26 19.23 -13.26
N VAL A 118 -6.23 17.91 -13.50
CA VAL A 118 -6.88 17.32 -14.69
C VAL A 118 -8.39 17.22 -14.57
N SER A 119 -8.95 17.25 -13.36
CA SER A 119 -10.40 17.23 -13.12
C SER A 119 -11.03 18.63 -13.04
N GLY A 120 -10.26 19.70 -13.29
CA GLY A 120 -10.77 21.07 -13.17
C GLY A 120 -11.17 21.45 -11.74
N GLY A 121 -10.53 20.85 -10.73
CA GLY A 121 -10.83 21.09 -9.32
C GLY A 121 -11.96 20.23 -8.73
N PHE A 122 -12.65 19.42 -9.54
CA PHE A 122 -13.71 18.52 -9.08
C PHE A 122 -13.20 17.52 -8.02
N ILE A 123 -12.03 16.91 -8.25
CA ILE A 123 -11.38 16.03 -7.29
C ILE A 123 -10.47 16.85 -6.39
N LYS A 124 -10.84 17.01 -5.12
CA LYS A 124 -10.02 17.75 -4.14
C LYS A 124 -8.89 16.89 -3.61
N ILE A 125 -7.73 17.51 -3.38
CA ILE A 125 -6.50 16.83 -2.94
C ILE A 125 -6.70 16.08 -1.62
N TRP A 126 -7.15 16.77 -0.56
CA TRP A 126 -7.29 16.19 0.77
C TRP A 126 -8.35 15.08 0.85
N PRO A 127 -9.58 15.27 0.33
CA PRO A 127 -10.59 14.22 0.29
C PRO A 127 -10.13 12.94 -0.43
N LEU A 128 -9.43 13.08 -1.57
CA LEU A 128 -8.89 11.90 -2.26
C LEU A 128 -7.85 11.17 -1.41
N ARG A 129 -6.93 11.90 -0.77
CA ARG A 129 -5.92 11.31 0.13
C ARG A 129 -6.56 10.59 1.30
N ILE A 130 -7.59 11.17 1.91
CA ILE A 130 -8.33 10.57 3.02
C ILE A 130 -9.08 9.31 2.54
N ALA A 131 -9.72 9.35 1.37
CA ALA A 131 -10.39 8.18 0.80
C ALA A 131 -9.41 7.02 0.61
N VAL A 132 -8.26 7.28 -0.02
CA VAL A 132 -7.21 6.27 -0.21
C VAL A 132 -6.70 5.73 1.12
N ALA A 133 -6.41 6.59 2.10
CA ALA A 133 -5.95 6.18 3.42
C ALA A 133 -6.99 5.36 4.21
N ILE A 134 -8.28 5.68 4.09
CA ILE A 134 -9.36 4.87 4.66
C ILE A 134 -9.42 3.50 3.97
N GLY A 135 -9.30 3.47 2.64
CA GLY A 135 -9.20 2.22 1.89
C GLY A 135 -8.07 1.33 2.42
N VAL A 136 -6.85 1.86 2.50
CA VAL A 136 -5.70 1.11 3.07
C VAL A 136 -5.96 0.65 4.49
N ALA A 137 -6.49 1.52 5.35
CA ALA A 137 -6.78 1.20 6.75
C ALA A 137 -7.75 0.01 6.88
N ILE A 138 -8.85 0.03 6.11
CA ILE A 138 -9.81 -1.07 6.05
C ILE A 138 -9.15 -2.34 5.49
N GLY A 139 -8.39 -2.21 4.41
CA GLY A 139 -7.72 -3.33 3.76
C GLY A 139 -6.76 -4.05 4.69
N ILE A 140 -5.86 -3.32 5.36
CA ILE A 140 -4.88 -3.92 6.28
C ILE A 140 -5.56 -4.47 7.53
N SER A 141 -6.61 -3.80 8.04
CA SER A 141 -7.41 -4.34 9.14
C SER A 141 -8.05 -5.67 8.78
N LEU A 142 -8.67 -5.76 7.60
CA LEU A 142 -9.26 -7.01 7.08
C LEU A 142 -8.20 -8.08 6.80
N GLY A 143 -7.05 -7.69 6.27
CA GLY A 143 -5.92 -8.60 6.06
C GLY A 143 -5.36 -9.12 7.38
N SER A 144 -5.31 -8.30 8.42
CA SER A 144 -4.90 -8.72 9.77
C SER A 144 -5.90 -9.71 10.36
N PHE A 145 -7.21 -9.44 10.22
CA PHE A 145 -8.27 -10.40 10.55
C PHE A 145 -8.08 -11.73 9.80
N ARG A 146 -7.80 -11.68 8.50
CA ARG A 146 -7.55 -12.87 7.68
C ARG A 146 -6.35 -13.67 8.20
N ILE A 147 -5.25 -13.02 8.59
CA ILE A 147 -4.07 -13.69 9.15
C ILE A 147 -4.42 -14.40 10.46
N ILE A 148 -5.23 -13.79 11.32
CA ILE A 148 -5.63 -14.38 12.61
C ILE A 148 -6.53 -15.60 12.38
N VAL A 149 -7.61 -15.43 11.61
CA VAL A 149 -8.58 -16.52 11.36
C VAL A 149 -8.01 -17.63 10.47
N GLY A 150 -7.08 -17.29 9.58
CA GLY A 150 -6.41 -18.28 8.72
C GLY A 150 -7.12 -18.61 7.44
N ILE A 151 -7.99 -17.73 6.97
CA ILE A 151 -8.73 -17.93 5.73
C ILE A 151 -7.76 -17.71 4.55
N PRO A 152 -7.77 -18.59 3.52
CA PRO A 152 -6.88 -18.43 2.37
C PRO A 152 -7.01 -17.08 1.66
N LEU A 153 -5.88 -16.50 1.23
CA LEU A 153 -5.82 -15.19 0.56
C LEU A 153 -6.77 -15.06 -0.62
N HIS A 154 -6.83 -16.11 -1.45
CA HIS A 154 -7.46 -16.04 -2.75
C HIS A 154 -8.96 -15.74 -2.66
N TYR A 155 -9.64 -16.17 -1.59
CA TYR A 155 -11.06 -15.84 -1.39
C TYR A 155 -11.26 -14.32 -1.31
N PHE A 156 -10.46 -13.61 -0.51
CA PHE A 156 -10.58 -12.16 -0.37
C PHE A 156 -10.20 -11.43 -1.65
N ILE A 157 -9.14 -11.88 -2.34
CA ILE A 157 -8.68 -11.24 -3.57
C ILE A 157 -9.71 -11.43 -4.68
N ILE A 158 -10.24 -12.65 -4.87
CA ILE A 158 -11.28 -12.91 -5.87
C ILE A 158 -12.53 -12.08 -5.55
N THR A 159 -13.02 -12.09 -4.31
CA THR A 159 -14.20 -11.31 -3.92
C THR A 159 -13.97 -9.81 -4.09
N GLY A 160 -12.83 -9.29 -3.65
CA GLY A 160 -12.52 -7.87 -3.79
C GLY A 160 -12.38 -7.44 -5.24
N TYR A 161 -11.77 -8.26 -6.11
CA TYR A 161 -11.73 -7.96 -7.55
C TYR A 161 -13.11 -8.05 -8.20
N MET A 162 -13.98 -8.97 -7.78
CA MET A 162 -15.37 -8.97 -8.25
C MET A 162 -16.08 -7.65 -7.93
N ILE A 163 -15.88 -7.12 -6.71
CA ILE A 163 -16.41 -5.80 -6.32
C ILE A 163 -15.80 -4.70 -7.19
N VAL A 164 -14.47 -4.72 -7.39
CA VAL A 164 -13.77 -3.74 -8.24
C VAL A 164 -14.29 -3.77 -9.68
N LEU A 165 -14.54 -4.95 -10.26
CA LEU A 165 -15.08 -5.09 -11.61
C LEU A 165 -16.49 -4.51 -11.71
N ILE A 166 -17.34 -4.78 -10.72
CA ILE A 166 -18.69 -4.20 -10.64
C ILE A 166 -18.60 -2.67 -10.52
N GLN A 167 -17.78 -2.15 -9.61
CA GLN A 167 -17.59 -0.71 -9.45
C GLN A 167 -17.03 -0.06 -10.73
N THR A 168 -16.11 -0.73 -11.42
CA THR A 168 -15.51 -0.27 -12.68
C THR A 168 -16.57 -0.13 -13.77
N TYR A 169 -17.52 -1.07 -13.85
CA TYR A 169 -18.62 -1.01 -14.81
C TYR A 169 -19.52 0.23 -14.60
N PHE A 170 -19.75 0.63 -13.35
CA PHE A 170 -20.57 1.80 -13.02
C PHE A 170 -19.78 3.11 -12.91
N ALA A 171 -18.45 3.07 -12.85
CA ALA A 171 -17.61 4.25 -12.71
C ALA A 171 -17.37 4.92 -14.08
N PRO A 172 -17.38 6.26 -14.17
CA PRO A 172 -16.96 6.95 -15.37
C PRO A 172 -15.46 6.78 -15.63
N LYS A 173 -15.11 6.73 -16.91
CA LYS A 173 -13.79 6.30 -17.42
C LYS A 173 -12.61 7.10 -16.85
N ASN A 174 -12.82 8.38 -16.57
CA ASN A 174 -11.78 9.26 -16.01
C ASN A 174 -11.41 8.93 -14.55
N ILE A 175 -12.30 8.27 -13.79
CA ILE A 175 -12.03 7.86 -12.41
C ILE A 175 -11.33 6.52 -12.37
N VAL A 176 -11.68 5.60 -13.28
CA VAL A 176 -11.13 4.24 -13.29
C VAL A 176 -9.61 4.28 -13.32
N ALA A 177 -9.01 5.04 -14.25
CA ALA A 177 -7.56 5.19 -14.30
C ALA A 177 -6.98 5.71 -12.98
N LEU A 178 -7.59 6.75 -12.39
CA LEU A 178 -7.15 7.32 -11.11
C LEU A 178 -7.26 6.32 -9.95
N ALA A 179 -8.32 5.52 -9.89
CA ALA A 179 -8.53 4.55 -8.84
C ALA A 179 -7.50 3.42 -8.89
N TYR A 180 -7.20 2.90 -10.08
CA TYR A 180 -6.17 1.88 -10.27
C TYR A 180 -4.76 2.43 -10.01
N ASP A 181 -4.46 3.67 -10.44
CA ASP A 181 -3.20 4.35 -10.10
C ASP A 181 -3.07 4.55 -8.59
N SER A 182 -4.16 4.86 -7.89
CA SER A 182 -4.16 5.01 -6.43
C SER A 182 -3.79 3.72 -5.70
N GLY A 183 -4.23 2.56 -6.21
CA GLY A 183 -3.78 1.26 -5.71
C GLY A 183 -2.28 1.07 -5.88
N GLY A 184 -1.74 1.38 -7.06
CA GLY A 184 -0.30 1.34 -7.33
C GLY A 184 0.51 2.29 -6.46
N VAL A 185 0.01 3.50 -6.21
CA VAL A 185 0.64 4.49 -5.32
C VAL A 185 0.81 3.96 -3.91
N THR A 186 -0.14 3.20 -3.36
CA THR A 186 0.00 2.62 -2.01
C THR A 186 1.03 1.50 -1.94
N THR A 187 1.53 1.03 -3.09
CA THR A 187 2.65 0.09 -3.16
C THR A 187 4.03 0.76 -3.16
N SER A 188 4.09 2.05 -2.86
CA SER A 188 5.31 2.84 -2.94
C SER A 188 6.16 2.78 -1.66
N ILE A 189 7.19 3.62 -1.65
CA ILE A 189 8.40 3.46 -0.84
C ILE A 189 8.14 3.58 0.66
N VAL A 190 7.14 4.37 1.11
CA VAL A 190 6.87 4.52 2.55
C VAL A 190 5.93 3.42 3.02
N THR A 191 4.86 3.17 2.28
CA THR A 191 3.74 2.32 2.74
C THR A 191 4.08 0.82 2.75
N VAL A 192 4.63 0.26 1.67
CA VAL A 192 4.85 -1.20 1.56
C VAL A 192 5.82 -1.75 2.60
N PRO A 193 7.01 -1.17 2.80
CA PRO A 193 7.95 -1.61 3.83
C PRO A 193 7.30 -1.79 5.21
N ILE A 194 6.45 -0.86 5.60
CA ILE A 194 5.80 -0.82 6.91
C ILE A 194 4.68 -1.87 6.99
N ILE A 195 3.90 -2.03 5.93
CA ILE A 195 2.83 -3.03 5.86
C ILE A 195 3.43 -4.44 5.83
N ALA A 196 4.48 -4.65 5.05
CA ALA A 196 5.20 -5.92 5.00
C ALA A 196 5.79 -6.25 6.37
N ALA A 197 6.39 -5.27 7.05
CA ALA A 197 6.87 -5.43 8.43
C ALA A 197 5.77 -5.87 9.40
N LEU A 198 4.63 -5.20 9.35
CA LEU A 198 3.47 -5.51 10.18
C LEU A 198 2.95 -6.93 9.88
N GLY A 199 2.77 -7.25 8.60
CA GLY A 199 2.26 -8.56 8.15
C GLY A 199 3.20 -9.70 8.53
N LEU A 200 4.50 -9.55 8.31
CA LEU A 200 5.54 -10.53 8.69
C LEU A 200 5.63 -10.68 10.20
N GLY A 201 5.59 -9.58 10.95
CA GLY A 201 5.61 -9.59 12.41
C GLY A 201 4.39 -10.28 13.02
N LEU A 202 3.20 -10.01 12.49
CA LEU A 202 1.94 -10.63 12.95
C LEU A 202 1.87 -12.12 12.61
N SER A 203 2.13 -12.48 11.35
CA SER A 203 2.12 -13.88 10.91
C SER A 203 3.22 -14.72 11.57
N GLY A 204 4.39 -14.14 11.84
CA GLY A 204 5.47 -14.82 12.57
C GLY A 204 5.20 -15.00 14.07
N ALA A 205 4.20 -14.33 14.63
CA ALA A 205 3.79 -14.47 16.03
C ALA A 205 2.65 -15.48 16.22
N ILE A 206 1.98 -15.91 15.16
CA ILE A 206 0.84 -16.83 15.21
C ILE A 206 1.27 -18.20 14.67
N GLU A 207 1.12 -19.24 15.48
CA GLU A 207 1.48 -20.61 15.08
C GLU A 207 0.65 -21.07 13.87
N GLY A 208 1.31 -21.79 12.95
CA GLY A 208 0.66 -22.31 11.74
C GLY A 208 0.43 -21.28 10.62
N ARG A 209 0.94 -20.05 10.75
CA ARG A 209 0.94 -19.05 9.68
C ARG A 209 2.26 -19.00 8.94
N SER A 210 2.18 -18.72 7.64
CA SER A 210 3.35 -18.58 6.78
C SER A 210 3.68 -17.10 6.62
N PRO A 211 4.81 -16.59 7.14
CA PRO A 211 5.17 -15.19 6.96
C PRO A 211 5.20 -14.76 5.49
N LEU A 212 5.61 -15.68 4.60
CA LEU A 212 5.74 -15.40 3.19
C LEU A 212 4.37 -15.27 2.49
N ILE A 213 3.42 -16.15 2.74
CA ILE A 213 2.09 -16.09 2.11
C ILE A 213 1.16 -15.14 2.87
N ASP A 214 1.17 -15.24 4.20
CA ASP A 214 0.25 -14.51 5.04
C ASP A 214 0.67 -13.06 5.23
N GLY A 215 1.95 -12.84 5.55
CA GLY A 215 2.51 -11.52 5.82
C GLY A 215 2.58 -10.65 4.56
N PHE A 216 3.19 -11.13 3.47
CA PHE A 216 3.20 -10.36 2.21
C PHE A 216 1.81 -10.22 1.59
N GLY A 217 0.89 -11.16 1.86
CA GLY A 217 -0.50 -11.06 1.41
C GLY A 217 -1.21 -9.78 1.87
N LEU A 218 -0.74 -9.14 2.96
CA LEU A 218 -1.25 -7.87 3.45
C LEU A 218 -1.05 -6.72 2.44
N ILE A 219 -0.01 -6.78 1.60
CA ILE A 219 0.24 -5.81 0.53
C ILE A 219 -0.88 -5.85 -0.51
N ALA A 220 -1.41 -7.04 -0.83
CA ALA A 220 -2.50 -7.16 -1.79
C ALA A 220 -3.77 -6.44 -1.31
N PHE A 221 -4.07 -6.49 -0.01
CA PHE A 221 -5.17 -5.71 0.58
C PHE A 221 -4.88 -4.21 0.54
N ALA A 222 -3.65 -3.81 0.84
CA ALA A 222 -3.22 -2.43 0.79
C ALA A 222 -3.38 -1.82 -0.61
N SER A 223 -3.22 -2.61 -1.68
CA SER A 223 -3.45 -2.15 -3.06
C SER A 223 -4.91 -2.19 -3.49
N LEU A 224 -5.66 -3.22 -3.08
CA LEU A 224 -7.01 -3.47 -3.59
C LEU A 224 -8.06 -2.52 -3.01
N PHE A 225 -7.99 -2.25 -1.70
CA PHE A 225 -9.00 -1.43 -1.03
C PHE A 225 -8.96 0.07 -1.38
N PRO A 226 -7.80 0.69 -1.65
CA PRO A 226 -7.74 2.03 -2.24
C PRO A 226 -8.53 2.16 -3.53
N ILE A 227 -8.44 1.18 -4.43
CA ILE A 227 -9.17 1.21 -5.70
C ILE A 227 -10.67 1.26 -5.41
N MET A 228 -11.16 0.38 -4.54
CA MET A 228 -12.57 0.34 -4.14
C MET A 228 -13.02 1.64 -3.46
N SER A 229 -12.18 2.18 -2.56
CA SER A 229 -12.48 3.39 -1.80
C SER A 229 -12.51 4.64 -2.68
N VAL A 230 -11.56 4.77 -3.63
CA VAL A 230 -11.55 5.89 -4.59
C VAL A 230 -12.75 5.83 -5.51
N MET A 231 -13.09 4.64 -6.04
CA MET A 231 -14.30 4.50 -6.86
C MET A 231 -15.55 4.88 -6.08
N ALA A 232 -15.69 4.42 -4.84
CA ALA A 232 -16.81 4.77 -3.97
C ALA A 232 -16.86 6.28 -3.66
N TYR A 233 -15.72 6.87 -3.27
CA TYR A 233 -15.60 8.30 -2.99
C TYR A 233 -16.09 9.14 -4.16
N VAL A 234 -15.59 8.87 -5.36
CA VAL A 234 -15.91 9.73 -6.49
C VAL A 234 -17.34 9.48 -6.99
N GLN A 235 -17.83 8.23 -7.01
CA GLN A 235 -19.24 7.95 -7.31
C GLN A 235 -20.19 8.68 -6.36
N LEU A 236 -19.88 8.72 -5.06
CA LEU A 236 -20.66 9.47 -4.07
C LEU A 236 -20.61 10.97 -4.35
N THR A 237 -19.43 11.55 -4.58
CA THR A 237 -19.32 12.99 -4.88
C THR A 237 -20.10 13.40 -6.13
N GLN A 238 -20.10 12.57 -7.18
CA GLN A 238 -20.91 12.82 -8.37
C GLN A 238 -22.40 12.75 -8.08
N PHE A 239 -22.84 11.77 -7.29
CA PHE A 239 -24.24 11.64 -6.90
C PHE A 239 -24.76 12.86 -6.11
N PHE A 240 -23.94 13.38 -5.18
CA PHE A 240 -24.30 14.58 -4.42
C PHE A 240 -24.30 15.86 -5.26
N ASN A 241 -23.28 16.06 -6.10
CA ASN A 241 -23.19 17.27 -6.94
C ASN A 241 -24.24 17.30 -8.07
N ARG A 242 -24.79 16.15 -8.49
CA ARG A 242 -25.90 16.10 -9.45
C ARG A 242 -27.21 16.66 -8.90
N LYS A 243 -27.30 16.87 -7.57
CA LYS A 243 -28.47 17.42 -6.87
C LYS A 243 -28.39 18.92 -6.59
N GLU A 244 -27.23 19.57 -6.76
CA GLU A 244 -27.15 21.03 -6.71
C GLU A 244 -27.56 21.60 -8.08
N PRO A 245 -28.67 22.37 -8.17
CA PRO A 245 -28.98 23.09 -9.40
C PRO A 245 -27.83 24.08 -9.65
N GLN A 246 -27.28 24.06 -10.86
CA GLN A 246 -26.40 25.12 -11.33
C GLN A 246 -27.18 26.43 -11.26
N THR A 247 -26.97 27.23 -10.21
CA THR A 247 -27.27 28.66 -10.24
C THR A 247 -26.38 29.25 -11.31
N LYS A 248 -26.95 29.43 -12.50
CA LYS A 248 -26.37 30.25 -13.56
C LYS A 248 -26.08 31.63 -12.97
N HIS A 249 -24.80 31.95 -12.81
CA HIS A 249 -24.40 33.35 -12.79
C HIS A 249 -24.25 33.77 -14.25
N GLU A 250 -25.25 34.50 -14.72
CA GLU A 250 -25.19 35.36 -15.92
C GLU A 250 -24.17 36.49 -15.73
#